data_AF-A0A8B8Z1Y8-F1
#
_entry.id   AF-A0A8B8Z1Y8-F1
#
_cell.length_a   1.000
_cell.length_b   1.000
_cell.length_c   1.000
_cell.angle_alpha   90.00
_cell.angle_beta   90.00
_cell.angle_gamma   90.00
#
_symmetry.space_group_name_H-M   'P 1'
#
loop_
_entity.id
_entity.type
_entity.pdbx_description
1 polymer ?
#
loop_
_entity_poly.entity_id
_entity_poly.type
_entity_poly.pdbx_seq_one_letter_code
_entity_poly.pdbx_strand_id
1 'polypeptide(L)'
;MVIRVFIASSSGFVAIKKKQQDVVRFLEANKIEFEEVDITMSEEQRQWMYKNIPPEKKPAQGNPLPPQIFNGDRYCGQKTSCSAPRCIRGQQNGRAGPIKFECTPEH
;
A
#
# COMPACT_ATOMS: atom_id res chain seq x y z
N MET A 1 5.45 13.67 2.51
CA MET A 1 5.24 12.21 2.51
C MET A 1 3.87 11.95 1.92
N VAL A 2 3.78 11.24 0.80
CA VAL A 2 2.54 10.94 0.09
C VAL A 2 2.44 9.42 -0.04
N ILE A 3 1.31 8.83 0.36
CA ILE A 3 1.08 7.40 0.22
C ILE A 3 0.63 7.13 -1.21
N ARG A 4 1.33 6.25 -1.93
CA ARG A 4 0.97 5.79 -3.28
C ARG A 4 0.52 4.35 -3.21
N VAL A 5 -0.69 4.09 -3.69
CA VAL A 5 -1.28 2.75 -3.72
C VAL A 5 -1.37 2.30 -5.16
N PHE A 6 -0.53 1.36 -5.53
CA PHE A 6 -0.54 0.78 -6.87
C PHE A 6 -1.63 -0.29 -6.95
N ILE A 7 -2.63 -0.05 -7.79
CA ILE A 7 -3.79 -0.92 -8.03
C ILE A 7 -3.81 -1.42 -9.47
N ALA A 8 -4.59 -2.46 -9.72
CA ALA A 8 -4.85 -2.95 -11.08
C ALA A 8 -6.35 -3.16 -11.29
N SER A 9 -6.98 -2.19 -11.92
CA SER A 9 -8.40 -2.21 -12.27
C SER A 9 -8.73 -3.37 -13.22
N SER A 10 -7.85 -3.70 -14.16
CA SER A 10 -8.04 -4.84 -15.09
C SER A 10 -7.61 -6.21 -14.54
N SER A 11 -7.35 -6.34 -13.24
CA SER A 11 -7.00 -7.64 -12.66
C SER A 11 -8.17 -8.65 -12.73
N GLY A 12 -7.92 -9.82 -13.32
CA GLY A 12 -8.90 -10.93 -13.41
C GLY A 12 -9.14 -11.67 -12.08
N PHE A 13 -8.36 -11.35 -11.03
CA PHE A 13 -8.46 -12.00 -9.74
C PHE A 13 -9.33 -11.18 -8.78
N VAL A 14 -10.53 -11.67 -8.47
CA VAL A 14 -11.46 -11.04 -7.51
C VAL A 14 -10.81 -10.85 -6.13
N ALA A 15 -9.96 -11.78 -5.69
CA ALA A 15 -9.23 -11.67 -4.44
C ALA A 15 -8.28 -10.45 -4.40
N ILE A 16 -7.67 -10.10 -5.54
CA ILE A 16 -6.78 -8.94 -5.64
C ILE A 16 -7.59 -7.64 -5.58
N LYS A 17 -8.69 -7.56 -6.32
CA LYS A 17 -9.61 -6.40 -6.29
C LYS A 17 -10.17 -6.13 -4.90
N LYS A 18 -10.60 -7.18 -4.19
CA LYS A 18 -11.06 -7.07 -2.81
C LYS A 18 -9.99 -6.49 -1.89
N LYS A 19 -8.74 -6.97 -2.00
CA LYS A 19 -7.61 -6.46 -1.21
C LYS A 19 -7.31 -4.99 -1.51
N GLN A 20 -7.35 -4.58 -2.78
CA GLN A 20 -7.17 -3.18 -3.18
C GLN A 20 -8.24 -2.29 -2.56
N GLN A 21 -9.52 -2.67 -2.69
CA GLN A 21 -10.62 -1.92 -2.08
C GLN A 21 -10.52 -1.84 -0.56
N ASP A 22 -10.09 -2.91 0.10
CA ASP A 22 -9.89 -2.93 1.55
C ASP A 22 -8.83 -1.90 1.99
N VAL A 23 -7.71 -1.82 1.27
CA VAL A 23 -6.64 -0.83 1.51
C VAL A 23 -7.15 0.59 1.27
N VAL A 24 -7.83 0.84 0.15
CA VAL A 24 -8.38 2.17 -0.20
C VAL A 24 -9.38 2.62 0.87
N ARG A 25 -10.34 1.76 1.20
CA ARG A 25 -11.33 2.02 2.26
C ARG A 25 -10.67 2.26 3.61
N PHE A 26 -9.60 1.53 3.92
CA PHE A 26 -8.84 1.74 5.14
C PHE A 26 -8.21 3.14 5.15
N LEU A 27 -7.53 3.54 4.08
CA LEU A 27 -6.89 4.85 4.00
C LEU A 27 -7.92 5.99 4.08
N GLU A 28 -9.05 5.86 3.38
CA GLU A 28 -10.17 6.82 3.44
C GLU A 28 -10.80 6.90 4.83
N ALA A 29 -11.07 5.75 5.48
CA ALA A 29 -11.66 5.70 6.81
C ALA A 29 -10.76 6.34 7.87
N ASN A 30 -9.45 6.30 7.66
CA ASN A 30 -8.46 6.92 8.53
C ASN A 30 -8.13 8.37 8.13
N LYS A 31 -8.77 8.92 7.08
CA LYS A 31 -8.50 10.25 6.50
C LYS A 31 -7.02 10.47 6.17
N ILE A 32 -6.38 9.43 5.65
CA ILE A 32 -4.99 9.49 5.18
C ILE A 32 -5.04 9.94 3.73
N GLU A 33 -4.23 10.92 3.35
CA GLU A 33 -4.10 11.32 1.95
C GLU A 33 -3.26 10.28 1.20
N PHE A 34 -3.82 9.72 0.14
CA PHE A 34 -3.16 8.74 -0.72
C PHE A 34 -3.48 8.99 -2.19
N GLU A 35 -2.62 8.46 -3.05
CA GLU A 35 -2.71 8.53 -4.50
C GLU A 35 -2.90 7.12 -5.05
N GLU A 36 -4.03 6.90 -5.73
CA GLU A 36 -4.32 5.63 -6.40
C GLU A 36 -3.67 5.63 -7.77
N VAL A 37 -2.71 4.71 -7.95
CA VAL A 37 -1.94 4.60 -9.18
C VAL A 37 -2.32 3.30 -9.88
N ASP A 38 -3.06 3.41 -10.99
CA ASP A 38 -3.46 2.24 -11.76
C ASP A 38 -2.34 1.78 -12.71
N ILE A 39 -1.76 0.62 -12.44
CA ILE A 39 -0.66 0.05 -13.26
C ILE A 39 -1.14 -0.56 -14.58
N THR A 40 -2.46 -0.69 -14.76
CA THR A 40 -3.05 -1.28 -15.97
C THR A 40 -3.32 -0.24 -17.05
N MET A 41 -3.51 1.01 -16.63
CA MET A 41 -3.65 2.17 -17.50
C MET A 41 -2.30 2.84 -17.83
N SER A 42 -1.25 2.57 -17.05
CA SER A 42 0.08 3.17 -17.26
C SER A 42 1.22 2.17 -17.07
N GLU A 43 1.87 1.82 -18.17
CA GLU A 43 3.01 0.90 -18.16
C GLU A 43 4.20 1.47 -17.37
N GLU A 44 4.43 2.78 -17.44
CA GLU A 44 5.49 3.46 -16.69
C GLU A 44 5.35 3.22 -15.18
N GLN A 45 4.13 3.30 -14.65
CA GLN A 45 3.85 3.05 -13.23
C GLN A 45 4.09 1.59 -12.86
N ARG A 46 3.75 0.66 -13.75
CA ARG A 46 4.06 -0.76 -13.59
C ARG A 46 5.56 -1.00 -13.50
N GLN A 47 6.34 -0.42 -14.41
CA GLN A 47 7.80 -0.55 -14.41
C GLN A 47 8.42 0.12 -13.18
N TRP A 48 7.92 1.29 -12.79
CA TRP A 48 8.35 1.99 -11.58
C TRP A 48 8.13 1.12 -10.35
N MET A 49 6.93 0.54 -10.20
CA MET A 49 6.60 -0.37 -9.12
C MET A 49 7.60 -1.55 -9.07
N TYR A 50 7.90 -2.18 -10.20
CA TYR A 50 8.84 -3.32 -10.23
C TYR A 50 10.28 -2.95 -9.88
N LYS A 51 10.72 -1.74 -10.25
CA LYS A 51 12.06 -1.22 -9.93
C LYS A 51 12.19 -0.84 -8.46
N ASN A 52 11.14 -0.27 -7.87
CA ASN A 52 11.16 0.21 -6.49
C ASN A 52 10.80 -0.87 -5.45
N ILE A 53 10.26 -2.01 -5.86
CA ILE A 53 10.11 -3.16 -4.95
C ILE A 53 11.49 -3.75 -4.64
N PRO A 54 11.89 -3.86 -3.36
CA PRO A 54 13.13 -4.50 -2.98
C PRO A 54 13.12 -5.99 -3.38
N PRO A 55 14.24 -6.54 -3.86
CA PRO A 55 14.31 -7.90 -4.38
C PRO A 55 13.88 -8.96 -3.34
N GLU A 56 14.10 -8.71 -2.06
CA GLU A 56 13.71 -9.56 -0.94
C GLU A 56 12.19 -9.72 -0.78
N LYS A 57 11.42 -8.73 -1.25
CA LYS A 57 9.95 -8.72 -1.20
C LYS A 57 9.33 -9.10 -2.54
N LYS A 58 10.14 -9.30 -3.59
CA LYS A 58 9.64 -9.83 -4.86
C LYS A 58 9.23 -11.28 -4.65
N PRO A 59 8.11 -11.73 -5.24
CA PRO A 59 7.73 -13.12 -5.17
C PRO A 59 8.83 -14.00 -5.80
N ALA A 60 9.12 -15.15 -5.19
CA ALA A 60 10.12 -16.09 -5.69
C ALA A 60 9.81 -16.63 -7.09
N GLN A 61 8.54 -16.56 -7.50
CA GLN A 61 8.08 -16.92 -8.84
C GLN A 61 7.09 -15.88 -9.36
N GLY A 62 7.36 -15.37 -10.56
CA GLY A 62 6.48 -14.45 -11.28
C GLY A 62 6.64 -12.98 -10.90
N ASN A 63 5.68 -12.18 -11.35
CA ASN A 63 5.75 -10.73 -11.22
C ASN A 63 5.00 -10.27 -9.96
N PRO A 64 5.43 -9.18 -9.29
CA PRO A 64 4.74 -8.69 -8.10
C PRO A 64 3.33 -8.23 -8.48
N LEU A 65 2.35 -8.79 -7.77
CA LEU A 65 0.94 -8.48 -7.96
C LEU A 65 0.53 -7.26 -7.12
N PRO A 66 -0.46 -6.47 -7.56
CA PRO A 66 -1.05 -5.41 -6.73
C PRO A 66 -1.99 -6.02 -5.65
N PRO A 67 -2.36 -5.28 -4.58
CA PRO A 67 -1.98 -3.90 -4.26
C PRO A 67 -0.52 -3.78 -3.78
N GLN A 68 0.18 -2.71 -4.16
CA GLN A 68 1.51 -2.39 -3.60
C GLN A 68 1.48 -0.98 -3.01
N ILE A 69 1.89 -0.83 -1.75
CA ILE A 69 1.84 0.45 -1.05
C ILE A 69 3.25 1.01 -0.92
N PHE A 70 3.39 2.28 -1.28
CA PHE A 70 4.61 3.06 -1.14
C PHE A 70 4.31 4.33 -0.34
N ASN A 71 5.27 4.78 0.45
CA ASN A 71 5.23 6.08 1.10
C ASN A 71 6.39 6.91 0.56
N GLY A 72 6.11 7.74 -0.45
CA GLY A 72 7.15 8.34 -1.29
C GLY A 72 8.00 7.25 -1.96
N ASP A 73 9.29 7.23 -1.67
CA ASP A 73 10.26 6.27 -2.19
C ASP A 73 10.37 4.99 -1.34
N ARG A 74 9.71 4.95 -0.18
CA ARG A 74 9.81 3.81 0.75
C ARG A 74 8.73 2.78 0.45
N TYR A 75 9.14 1.56 0.14
CA TYR A 75 8.22 0.44 -0.03
C TYR A 75 7.66 -0.03 1.33
N CYS A 76 6.34 -0.11 1.43
CA CYS A 76 5.63 -0.44 2.68
C CYS A 76 5.03 -1.85 2.68
N GLY A 77 4.91 -2.48 1.50
CA GLY A 77 4.47 -3.87 1.37
C GLY A 77 3.17 -4.05 0.57
N GLN A 78 2.87 -5.34 0.32
CA GLN A 78 1.63 -5.83 -0.31
C GLN A 78 0.58 -6.27 0.73
N LYS A 79 1.01 -6.57 1.97
CA LYS A 79 0.17 -7.25 2.95
C LYS A 79 -0.92 -6.31 3.46
N THR A 80 -2.17 -6.65 3.15
CA THR A 80 -3.39 -6.14 3.78
C THR A 80 -3.49 -6.45 5.27
N SER A 81 -2.52 -7.17 5.85
CA SER A 81 -2.46 -7.32 7.30
C SER A 81 -1.83 -6.08 7.93
N CYS A 82 -2.53 -4.93 7.89
CA CYS A 82 -2.64 -4.20 9.15
C CYS A 82 -3.58 -5.03 10.03
N SER A 83 -3.13 -6.20 10.47
CA SER A 83 -3.64 -6.81 11.68
C SER A 83 -3.30 -5.81 12.76
N ALA A 84 -4.28 -5.01 13.17
CA ALA A 84 -4.17 -4.17 14.35
C ALA A 84 -3.61 -5.05 15.48
N PRO A 85 -2.40 -4.71 15.97
CA PRO A 85 -2.26 -3.56 16.87
C PRO A 85 -1.11 -2.58 16.50
N ARG A 86 -0.54 -2.63 15.29
CA ARG A 86 0.64 -1.79 14.93
C ARG A 86 0.42 -0.68 13.90
N CYS A 87 -0.81 -0.45 13.45
CA CYS A 87 -1.20 0.85 12.89
C CYS A 87 -1.27 1.82 14.09
N ILE A 88 -0.18 2.54 14.38
CA ILE A 88 -0.05 3.37 15.58
C ILE A 88 -1.04 4.54 15.46
N ARG A 89 -2.17 4.48 16.19
CA ARG A 89 -2.88 5.70 16.58
C ARG A 89 -1.83 6.58 17.23
N GLY A 90 -1.41 7.66 16.56
CA GLY A 90 -0.50 8.63 17.16
C GLY A 90 -1.17 9.20 18.40
N GLN A 91 -0.92 8.60 19.56
CA GLN A 91 -1.43 9.10 20.83
C GLN A 91 -0.52 10.26 21.25
N GLN A 92 -0.79 11.45 20.72
CA GLN A 92 -0.24 12.67 21.30
C GLN A 92 -1.21 13.16 22.38
N ASN A 93 -0.78 13.11 23.65
CA ASN A 93 -1.47 13.75 24.78
C ASN A 93 -2.97 13.39 24.94
N GLY A 94 -3.33 12.09 24.89
CA GLY A 94 -4.67 11.63 25.28
C GLY A 94 -5.82 12.10 24.36
N ARG A 95 -5.53 12.75 23.23
CA ARG A 95 -6.49 13.07 22.17
C ARG A 95 -6.21 12.21 20.94
N ALA A 96 -7.25 11.74 20.27
CA ALA A 96 -7.11 11.04 18.99
C ALA A 96 -6.55 12.01 17.94
N GLY A 97 -5.22 11.97 17.74
CA GLY A 97 -4.56 12.68 16.64
C GLY A 97 -4.86 12.02 15.29
N PRO A 98 -4.50 12.69 14.17
CA PRO A 98 -4.64 12.11 12.84
C PRO A 98 -3.84 10.80 12.76
N ILE A 99 -4.46 9.77 12.18
CA ILE A 99 -3.82 8.46 11.98
C ILE A 99 -2.66 8.64 11.01
N LYS A 100 -1.44 8.28 11.44
CA LYS A 100 -0.27 8.29 10.56
C LYS A 100 -0.07 6.89 10.00
N PHE A 101 -0.02 6.79 8.68
CA PHE A 101 0.41 5.56 8.01
C PHE A 101 1.91 5.42 8.19
N GLU A 102 2.34 4.59 9.15
CA GLU A 102 3.76 4.30 9.36
C GLU A 102 4.11 2.95 8.73
N CYS A 103 4.96 3.02 7.71
CA CYS A 103 5.54 1.84 7.10
C CYS A 103 6.53 1.25 8.09
N THR A 104 6.09 0.21 8.81
CA THR A 104 6.93 -0.43 9.81
C THR A 104 8.14 -1.04 9.10
N PRO A 105 9.39 -0.70 9.51
CA PRO A 105 10.55 -1.45 9.06
C PRO A 105 10.42 -2.87 9.63
N GLU A 106 10.20 -3.85 8.76
CA GLU A 106 10.51 -5.24 9.10
C GLU A 106 12.03 -5.27 9.34
N HIS A 107 12.44 -5.38 10.62
CA HIS A 107 13.83 -5.61 11.03
C HIS A 107 14.25 -7.04 10.71
#